data_AF-A0AAU0Y0F4-F1
#
_entry.id   AF-A0AAU0Y0F4-F1
#
_cell.length_a   1.000
_cell.length_b   1.000
_cell.length_c   1.000
_cell.angle_alpha   90.00
_cell.angle_beta   90.00
_cell.angle_gamma   90.00
#
_symmetry.space_group_name_H-M   'P 1'
#
loop_
_entity.id
_entity.type
_entity.pdbx_description
1 polymer ?
#
loop_
_entity_poly.entity_id
_entity_poly.type
_entity_poly.pdbx_seq_one_letter_code
_entity_poly.pdbx_strand_id
1 'polypeptide(L)'
;MPGTHRSPTHGGCPWFLARDPEKRTPLEAETIELTGPVDRFSLDIDFAVRFQGFAPVVPPAPRPASRVMPRGTVAYWRFDSSGLTGAGTAGSAVAAGTVARDLSGHGNDLRVQLLHDSASKALTWSGDHHTEQPAHASLRFDGGKSPDRGAILTTTAQAPLNSLTFTSGFTIETFIKLPEPFEGDHAWMGILSWEGRNGDAGKTTGWSTEEPTCSLNVTPERFLQFVLYPHVQDADPTSWSHALPVGRWTHIAVVNNGHRTVMYVDGSKIARNPSQSATGIATLGKPFVIGGTQFAEQYGQGFYGWIGDTRIVNRALAPKDFMAPSA
;
A
#
# COMPACT_ATOMS: atom_id res chain seq x y z
N MET A 1 -6.97 7.18 10.67
CA MET A 1 -6.57 7.14 12.10
C MET A 1 -6.20 8.54 12.53
N PRO A 2 -6.81 9.07 13.60
CA PRO A 2 -6.48 10.39 14.11
C PRO A 2 -5.05 10.33 14.67
N GLY A 3 -4.23 11.31 14.29
CA GLY A 3 -2.83 11.38 14.71
C GLY A 3 -2.74 11.45 16.23
N THR A 4 -2.11 10.44 16.83
CA THR A 4 -1.71 10.44 18.23
C THR A 4 -0.57 11.43 18.39
N HIS A 5 -0.91 12.66 18.74
CA HIS A 5 0.09 13.66 19.11
C HIS A 5 0.50 13.45 20.57
N ARG A 6 1.76 13.02 20.78
CA ARG A 6 2.39 13.02 22.10
C ARG A 6 2.89 14.43 22.40
N SER A 7 2.31 15.10 23.39
CA SER A 7 2.82 16.37 23.90
C SER A 7 3.57 16.13 25.21
N PRO A 8 4.89 16.34 25.29
CA PRO A 8 5.63 16.23 26.53
C PRO A 8 5.39 17.47 27.39
N THR A 9 4.59 17.34 28.45
CA THR A 9 4.52 18.38 29.50
C THR A 9 5.64 18.15 30.51
N HIS A 10 6.37 19.20 30.85
CA HIS A 10 7.52 19.14 31.76
C HIS A 10 7.06 19.62 33.14
N GLY A 11 7.20 18.78 34.16
CA GLY A 11 6.93 19.13 35.56
C GLY A 11 8.20 19.59 36.25
N GLY A 12 8.15 20.70 36.99
CA GLY A 12 9.24 21.18 37.83
C GLY A 12 8.71 21.78 39.14
N CYS A 13 9.45 21.65 40.23
CA CYS A 13 9.06 22.21 41.53
C CYS A 13 9.28 23.73 41.55
N PRO A 14 8.22 24.56 41.70
CA PRO A 14 8.33 26.03 41.63
C PRO A 14 9.26 26.64 42.68
N TRP A 15 9.48 25.94 43.80
CA TRP A 15 10.31 26.40 44.92
C TRP A 15 11.81 26.44 44.57
N PHE A 16 12.30 25.52 43.72
CA PHE A 16 13.70 25.50 43.30
C PHE A 16 14.01 26.52 42.20
N LEU A 17 13.03 26.82 41.34
CA LEU A 17 13.16 27.83 40.29
C LEU A 17 13.33 29.26 40.84
N ALA A 18 12.89 29.50 42.08
CA ALA A 18 12.97 30.81 42.74
C ALA A 18 14.27 31.07 43.53
N ARG A 19 15.20 30.08 43.62
CA ARG A 19 16.48 30.22 44.35
C ARG A 19 17.65 30.54 43.42
N ASP A 20 18.62 31.28 43.96
CA ASP A 20 19.89 31.66 43.31
C ASP A 20 20.62 30.43 42.72
N PRO A 21 20.81 30.35 41.39
CA PRO A 21 21.39 29.19 40.72
C PRO A 21 22.81 28.83 41.19
N GLU A 22 23.61 29.82 41.59
CA GLU A 22 25.01 29.62 41.99
C GLU A 22 25.17 29.04 43.40
N LYS A 23 24.08 28.99 44.19
CA LYS A 23 24.09 28.51 45.58
C LYS A 23 23.45 27.14 45.76
N ARG A 24 23.08 26.48 44.67
CA ARG A 24 22.43 25.17 44.71
C ARG A 24 23.45 24.08 44.99
N THR A 25 23.06 23.13 45.85
CA THR A 25 23.84 21.91 46.01
C THR A 25 23.70 21.02 44.76
N PRO A 26 24.65 20.11 44.48
CA PRO A 26 24.60 19.24 43.30
C PRO A 26 23.28 18.43 43.20
N LEU A 27 22.76 17.94 44.33
CA LEU A 27 21.51 17.18 44.38
C LEU A 27 20.28 18.05 44.04
N GLU A 28 20.27 19.33 44.44
CA GLU A 28 19.19 20.27 44.12
C GLU A 28 19.19 20.68 42.64
N ALA A 29 20.37 20.71 42.00
CA ALA A 29 20.47 20.97 40.56
C ALA A 29 19.94 19.79 39.72
N GLU A 30 20.14 18.56 40.17
CA GLU A 30 19.66 17.34 39.50
C GLU A 30 18.14 17.11 39.61
N THR A 31 17.47 17.71 40.61
CA THR A 31 16.03 17.48 40.89
C THR A 31 15.11 18.58 40.33
N ILE A 32 15.66 19.55 39.57
CA ILE A 32 14.87 20.65 38.97
C ILE A 32 14.04 20.21 37.78
N GLU A 33 14.58 19.32 36.95
CA GLU A 33 13.91 18.74 35.79
C GLU A 33 13.66 17.25 36.07
N LEU A 34 12.45 16.95 36.54
CA LEU A 34 11.95 15.58 36.62
C LEU A 34 11.66 15.09 35.20
N THR A 35 12.71 14.67 34.49
CA THR A 35 12.66 14.13 33.12
C THR A 35 12.77 12.60 33.11
N GLY A 36 12.64 11.97 34.27
CA GLY A 36 12.76 10.54 34.46
C GLY A 36 11.65 9.77 33.72
N PRO A 37 11.86 8.46 33.47
CA PRO A 37 10.89 7.63 32.76
C PRO A 37 9.50 7.56 33.42
N VAL A 38 9.41 7.90 34.71
CA VAL A 38 8.16 7.91 35.51
C VAL A 38 7.44 9.27 35.49
N ASP A 39 8.09 10.33 35.01
CA ASP A 39 7.56 11.70 35.02
C ASP A 39 6.87 12.08 33.70
N ARG A 40 6.79 11.13 32.76
CA ARG A 40 6.07 11.26 31.48
C ARG A 40 4.74 10.55 31.55
N PHE A 41 3.65 11.28 31.80
CA PHE A 41 2.31 10.77 31.50
C PHE A 41 1.96 11.07 30.03
N SER A 42 1.49 10.06 29.32
CA SER A 42 0.89 10.21 27.99
C SER A 42 -0.62 10.13 28.13
N LEU A 43 -1.34 11.11 27.57
CA LEU A 43 -2.78 11.09 27.47
C LEU A 43 -3.15 10.75 26.03
N ASP A 44 -3.83 9.62 25.83
CA ASP A 44 -4.40 9.28 24.53
C ASP A 44 -5.68 10.11 24.33
N ILE A 45 -5.57 11.15 23.50
CA ILE A 45 -6.71 11.97 23.11
C ILE A 45 -7.01 11.70 21.63
N ASP A 46 -8.16 11.11 21.35
CA ASP A 46 -8.72 11.08 20.00
C ASP A 46 -9.33 12.44 19.69
N PHE A 47 -8.55 13.30 19.04
CA PHE A 47 -8.99 14.64 18.65
C PHE A 47 -10.17 14.63 17.67
N ALA A 48 -10.32 13.60 16.84
CA ALA A 48 -11.44 13.52 15.92
C ALA A 48 -12.76 13.30 16.68
N VAL A 49 -12.76 12.40 17.66
CA VAL A 49 -13.91 12.18 18.56
C VAL A 49 -14.15 13.39 19.45
N ARG A 50 -13.09 13.94 20.06
CA ARG A 50 -13.18 15.04 21.03
C ARG A 50 -13.77 16.33 20.45
N PHE A 51 -13.58 16.56 19.15
CA PHE A 51 -14.01 17.78 18.46
C PHE A 51 -15.13 17.57 17.42
N GLN A 52 -15.68 16.36 17.31
CA GLN A 52 -16.75 16.03 16.35
C GLN A 52 -17.98 16.95 16.46
N GLY A 53 -18.27 17.46 17.67
CA GLY A 53 -19.40 18.38 17.92
C GLY A 53 -19.10 19.88 17.77
N PHE A 54 -17.83 20.29 17.62
CA PHE A 54 -17.44 21.72 17.57
C PHE A 54 -17.18 22.24 16.16
N ALA A 55 -16.78 21.37 15.24
CA ALA A 55 -16.63 21.69 13.82
C ALA A 55 -16.67 20.38 13.01
N PRO A 56 -17.83 19.93 12.51
CA PRO A 56 -17.87 18.75 11.67
C PRO A 56 -17.03 19.01 10.42
N VAL A 57 -15.86 18.38 10.33
CA VAL A 57 -15.05 18.37 9.12
C VAL A 57 -15.86 17.59 8.10
N VAL A 58 -16.48 18.29 7.15
CA VAL A 58 -17.16 17.66 6.03
C VAL A 58 -16.10 16.87 5.26
N PRO A 59 -16.17 15.53 5.20
CA PRO A 59 -15.20 14.76 4.45
C PRO A 59 -15.22 15.22 2.98
N PRO A 60 -14.06 15.33 2.31
CA PRO A 60 -14.03 15.67 0.90
C PRO A 60 -14.96 14.76 0.10
N ALA A 61 -15.65 15.27 -0.91
CA ALA A 61 -16.40 14.40 -1.81
C ALA A 61 -15.43 13.49 -2.61
N PRO A 62 -15.87 12.29 -3.03
CA PRO A 62 -15.08 11.44 -3.91
C PRO A 62 -14.60 12.22 -5.14
N ARG A 63 -13.33 12.06 -5.50
CA ARG A 63 -12.77 12.71 -6.70
C ARG A 63 -13.17 11.91 -7.95
N PRO A 64 -13.68 12.56 -9.01
CA PRO A 64 -13.99 11.88 -10.27
C PRO A 64 -12.75 11.22 -10.87
N ALA A 65 -12.91 10.06 -11.51
CA ALA A 65 -11.81 9.32 -12.14
C ALA A 65 -10.99 10.20 -13.09
N SER A 66 -11.64 11.02 -13.91
CA SER A 66 -10.98 11.93 -14.88
C SER A 66 -10.04 12.95 -14.23
N ARG A 67 -10.20 13.27 -12.94
CA ARG A 67 -9.32 14.21 -12.21
C ARG A 67 -8.04 13.55 -11.68
N VAL A 68 -7.99 12.22 -11.67
CA VAL A 68 -6.87 11.44 -11.16
C VAL A 68 -6.30 10.50 -12.23
N MET A 69 -6.41 10.88 -13.51
CA MET A 69 -5.80 10.16 -14.63
C MET A 69 -4.89 11.12 -15.42
N PRO A 70 -3.66 11.39 -14.95
CA PRO A 70 -2.72 12.20 -15.70
C PRO A 70 -2.39 11.54 -17.05
N ARG A 71 -1.86 12.32 -17.99
CA ARG A 71 -1.39 11.80 -19.28
C ARG A 71 -0.47 10.60 -19.07
N GLY A 72 -0.75 9.52 -19.81
CA GLY A 72 -0.02 8.26 -19.71
C GLY A 72 -0.64 7.24 -18.76
N THR A 73 -1.80 7.53 -18.15
CA THR A 73 -2.54 6.52 -17.39
C THR A 73 -2.95 5.38 -18.33
N VAL A 74 -2.46 4.18 -18.06
CA VAL A 74 -2.73 2.97 -18.87
C VAL A 74 -3.72 2.03 -18.19
N ALA A 75 -3.90 2.16 -16.88
CA ALA A 75 -4.92 1.43 -16.14
C ALA A 75 -5.32 2.22 -14.89
N TYR A 76 -6.61 2.22 -14.55
CA TYR A 76 -7.09 2.75 -13.28
C TYR A 76 -8.33 2.00 -12.81
N TRP A 77 -8.24 1.39 -11.64
CA TRP A 77 -9.33 0.67 -10.99
C TRP A 77 -9.67 1.33 -9.65
N ARG A 78 -10.96 1.46 -9.41
CA ARG A 78 -11.56 1.88 -8.14
C ARG A 78 -12.77 1.03 -7.85
N PHE A 79 -13.14 0.91 -6.59
CA PHE A 79 -14.10 -0.11 -6.17
C PHE A 79 -15.46 0.45 -5.75
N ASP A 80 -15.80 1.68 -6.12
CA ASP A 80 -17.16 2.21 -5.96
C ASP A 80 -18.06 1.83 -7.16
N SER A 81 -19.30 2.33 -7.19
CA SER A 81 -20.26 2.06 -8.25
C SER A 81 -19.82 2.51 -9.64
N SER A 82 -18.80 3.37 -9.75
CA SER A 82 -18.22 3.76 -11.04
C SER A 82 -17.27 2.69 -11.59
N GLY A 83 -16.57 1.95 -10.73
CA GLY A 83 -15.56 0.97 -11.16
C GLY A 83 -15.92 -0.49 -10.93
N LEU A 84 -16.82 -0.81 -9.99
CA LEU A 84 -17.16 -2.20 -9.63
C LEU A 84 -18.67 -2.43 -9.68
N THR A 85 -19.08 -3.44 -10.44
CA THR A 85 -20.49 -3.88 -10.50
C THR A 85 -20.94 -4.42 -9.15
N GLY A 86 -22.07 -3.95 -8.64
CA GLY A 86 -22.63 -4.39 -7.36
C GLY A 86 -22.00 -3.76 -6.12
N ALA A 87 -21.15 -2.75 -6.27
CA ALA A 87 -20.60 -1.97 -5.16
C ALA A 87 -21.69 -1.20 -4.37
N GLY A 88 -21.45 -1.03 -3.06
CA GLY A 88 -22.25 -0.14 -2.20
C GLY A 88 -22.75 -0.75 -0.89
N THR A 89 -22.66 -2.07 -0.71
CA THR A 89 -23.12 -2.76 0.52
C THR A 89 -21.93 -3.26 1.31
N ALA A 90 -21.61 -2.61 2.43
CA ALA A 90 -20.47 -3.00 3.28
C ALA A 90 -20.58 -4.47 3.73
N GLY A 91 -19.50 -5.24 3.55
CA GLY A 91 -19.42 -6.64 3.93
C GLY A 91 -20.11 -7.61 2.97
N SER A 92 -20.73 -7.14 1.88
CA SER A 92 -21.26 -8.04 0.85
C SER A 92 -20.12 -8.75 0.13
N ALA A 93 -20.27 -10.05 -0.12
CA ALA A 93 -19.35 -10.81 -0.94
C ALA A 93 -19.27 -10.24 -2.35
N VAL A 94 -18.05 -10.16 -2.90
CA VAL A 94 -17.83 -9.85 -4.32
C VAL A 94 -17.63 -11.17 -5.05
N ALA A 95 -18.63 -11.56 -5.85
CA ALA A 95 -18.67 -12.90 -6.45
C ALA A 95 -17.54 -13.10 -7.48
N ALA A 96 -17.05 -14.34 -7.59
CA ALA A 96 -16.18 -14.76 -8.69
C ALA A 96 -16.80 -14.37 -10.05
N GLY A 97 -15.95 -13.91 -10.97
CA GLY A 97 -16.37 -13.38 -12.28
C GLY A 97 -16.86 -11.93 -12.26
N THR A 98 -17.01 -11.30 -11.08
CA THR A 98 -17.33 -9.86 -11.02
C THR A 98 -16.20 -9.06 -11.67
N VAL A 99 -16.60 -8.06 -12.45
CA VAL A 99 -15.67 -7.21 -13.22
C VAL A 99 -15.44 -5.89 -12.49
N ALA A 100 -14.18 -5.56 -12.23
CA ALA A 100 -13.73 -4.21 -11.91
C ALA A 100 -13.23 -3.56 -13.21
N ARG A 101 -13.94 -2.52 -13.66
CA ARG A 101 -13.68 -1.84 -14.93
C ARG A 101 -12.40 -1.02 -14.87
N ASP A 102 -11.61 -1.08 -15.94
CA ASP A 102 -10.52 -0.16 -16.19
C ASP A 102 -11.07 1.19 -16.67
N LEU A 103 -11.04 2.18 -15.79
CA LEU A 103 -11.56 3.52 -16.06
C LEU A 103 -10.64 4.37 -16.94
N SER A 104 -9.43 3.89 -17.26
CA SER A 104 -8.58 4.54 -18.25
C SER A 104 -9.09 4.33 -19.68
N GLY A 105 -9.94 3.32 -19.91
CA GLY A 105 -10.47 2.99 -21.23
C GLY A 105 -9.51 2.18 -22.11
N HIS A 106 -8.44 1.63 -21.56
CA HIS A 106 -7.43 0.85 -22.29
C HIS A 106 -7.69 -0.66 -22.31
N GLY A 107 -8.85 -1.11 -21.80
CA GLY A 107 -9.28 -2.50 -21.89
C GLY A 107 -8.61 -3.43 -20.87
N ASN A 108 -8.13 -2.90 -19.75
CA ASN A 108 -7.46 -3.67 -18.70
C ASN A 108 -8.42 -4.06 -17.57
N ASP A 109 -9.68 -4.38 -17.89
CA ASP A 109 -10.65 -4.82 -16.89
C ASP A 109 -10.12 -6.00 -16.06
N LEU A 110 -10.36 -5.97 -14.76
CA LEU A 110 -10.02 -7.06 -13.84
C LEU A 110 -11.24 -7.92 -13.56
N ARG A 111 -11.03 -9.23 -13.44
CA ARG A 111 -12.05 -10.21 -13.04
C ARG A 111 -11.68 -10.83 -11.70
N VAL A 112 -12.66 -10.92 -10.82
CA VAL A 112 -12.52 -11.58 -9.52
C VAL A 112 -12.39 -13.09 -9.71
N GLN A 113 -11.42 -13.68 -9.05
CA GLN A 113 -11.24 -15.12 -8.92
C GLN A 113 -11.04 -15.48 -7.45
N LEU A 114 -11.71 -16.53 -6.99
CA LEU A 114 -11.42 -17.13 -5.68
C LEU A 114 -10.24 -18.11 -5.85
N LEU A 115 -9.35 -18.13 -4.86
CA LEU A 115 -8.24 -19.07 -4.81
C LEU A 115 -8.65 -20.29 -3.98
N HIS A 116 -8.15 -21.47 -4.33
CA HIS A 116 -8.37 -22.71 -3.56
C HIS A 116 -9.88 -22.97 -3.32
N ASP A 117 -10.22 -23.63 -2.21
CA ASP A 117 -11.61 -23.88 -1.79
C ASP A 117 -12.18 -22.71 -0.96
N SER A 118 -11.77 -21.47 -1.27
CA SER A 118 -12.17 -20.29 -0.51
C SER A 118 -13.69 -20.05 -0.53
N ALA A 119 -14.23 -19.69 0.64
CA ALA A 119 -15.61 -19.27 0.75
C ALA A 119 -15.87 -17.96 -0.01
N SER A 120 -17.12 -17.68 -0.36
CA SER A 120 -17.53 -16.47 -1.09
C SER A 120 -17.16 -15.16 -0.38
N LYS A 121 -16.95 -15.19 0.94
CA LYS A 121 -16.51 -14.04 1.73
C LYS A 121 -15.00 -13.80 1.75
N ALA A 122 -14.20 -14.59 1.03
CA ALA A 122 -12.76 -14.32 0.87
C ALA A 122 -12.48 -12.96 0.20
N LEU A 123 -13.48 -12.39 -0.49
CA LEU A 123 -13.50 -11.02 -0.97
C LEU A 123 -14.83 -10.36 -0.64
N THR A 124 -14.78 -9.21 0.04
CA THR A 124 -15.98 -8.42 0.37
C THR A 124 -15.78 -6.96 0.00
N TRP A 125 -16.88 -6.27 -0.30
CA TRP A 125 -16.86 -4.84 -0.54
C TRP A 125 -16.79 -4.07 0.79
N SER A 126 -16.08 -2.96 0.83
CA SER A 126 -15.99 -2.08 1.99
C SER A 126 -16.11 -0.62 1.60
N GLY A 127 -16.81 0.17 2.43
CA GLY A 127 -16.82 1.63 2.33
C GLY A 127 -15.64 2.29 3.03
N ASP A 128 -14.79 1.53 3.72
CA ASP A 128 -13.59 2.04 4.37
C ASP A 128 -12.51 2.39 3.32
N HIS A 129 -11.80 3.50 3.49
CA HIS A 129 -10.85 4.03 2.52
C HIS A 129 -9.85 5.01 3.16
N HIS A 130 -8.73 5.27 2.48
CA HIS A 130 -7.81 6.35 2.87
C HIS A 130 -8.49 7.71 2.70
N THR A 131 -8.22 8.68 3.59
CA THR A 131 -8.87 10.02 3.56
C THR A 131 -8.63 10.79 2.26
N GLU A 132 -7.49 10.54 1.62
CA GLU A 132 -7.15 11.13 0.31
C GLU A 132 -7.42 10.17 -0.86
N GLN A 133 -7.98 8.98 -0.64
CA GLN A 133 -8.30 8.07 -1.74
C GLN A 133 -9.33 8.72 -2.68
N PRO A 134 -9.15 8.68 -4.01
CA PRO A 134 -10.12 9.28 -4.93
C PRO A 134 -11.52 8.66 -4.82
N ALA A 135 -11.61 7.32 -4.76
CA ALA A 135 -12.86 6.64 -4.46
C ALA A 135 -13.02 6.38 -2.97
N HIS A 136 -14.24 6.49 -2.48
CA HIS A 136 -14.59 6.23 -1.10
C HIS A 136 -15.04 4.78 -0.92
N ALA A 137 -14.24 3.85 -1.43
CA ALA A 137 -14.56 2.41 -1.46
C ALA A 137 -13.28 1.58 -1.58
N SER A 138 -13.31 0.37 -1.04
CA SER A 138 -12.23 -0.60 -1.14
C SER A 138 -12.76 -2.02 -1.19
N LEU A 139 -11.85 -2.96 -1.43
CA LEU A 139 -12.12 -4.39 -1.28
C LEU A 139 -11.37 -4.93 -0.07
N ARG A 140 -12.07 -5.71 0.73
CA ARG A 140 -11.53 -6.45 1.87
C ARG A 140 -11.23 -7.88 1.44
N PHE A 141 -9.95 -8.24 1.48
CA PHE A 141 -9.44 -9.57 1.19
C PHE A 141 -9.19 -10.33 2.50
N ASP A 142 -9.63 -11.59 2.54
CA ASP A 142 -9.46 -12.52 3.66
C ASP A 142 -8.59 -13.73 3.24
N GLY A 143 -7.47 -13.45 2.58
CA GLY A 143 -6.44 -14.45 2.28
C GLY A 143 -5.68 -14.90 3.52
N GLY A 144 -4.94 -15.99 3.39
CA GLY A 144 -4.02 -16.47 4.41
C GLY A 144 -3.60 -17.92 4.17
N LYS A 145 -2.71 -18.41 5.04
CA LYS A 145 -2.24 -19.79 5.05
C LYS A 145 -2.99 -20.66 6.06
N SER A 146 -2.86 -21.97 5.89
CA SER A 146 -3.31 -23.00 6.84
C SER A 146 -4.75 -22.81 7.34
N PRO A 147 -5.77 -22.97 6.47
CA PRO A 147 -5.67 -23.39 5.08
C PRO A 147 -5.38 -22.24 4.13
N ASP A 148 -4.73 -22.58 3.02
CA ASP A 148 -4.48 -21.68 1.91
C ASP A 148 -5.81 -21.18 1.33
N ARG A 149 -5.98 -19.87 1.32
CA ARG A 149 -7.22 -19.21 0.88
C ARG A 149 -6.96 -17.81 0.34
N GLY A 150 -7.96 -17.27 -0.34
CA GLY A 150 -7.98 -15.86 -0.75
C GLY A 150 -8.77 -15.62 -2.02
N ALA A 151 -8.60 -14.42 -2.55
CA ALA A 151 -9.18 -13.99 -3.80
C ALA A 151 -8.22 -13.03 -4.50
N ILE A 152 -8.31 -12.97 -5.82
CA ILE A 152 -7.54 -12.06 -6.66
C ILE A 152 -8.45 -11.36 -7.65
N LEU A 153 -7.97 -10.23 -8.17
CA LEU A 153 -8.51 -9.56 -9.34
C LEU A 153 -7.46 -9.64 -10.45
N THR A 154 -7.76 -10.30 -11.56
CA THR A 154 -6.80 -10.57 -12.63
C THR A 154 -7.27 -10.00 -13.96
N THR A 155 -6.35 -9.47 -14.77
CA THR A 155 -6.68 -9.05 -16.14
C THR A 155 -7.06 -10.26 -17.00
N THR A 156 -7.77 -10.01 -18.10
CA THR A 156 -7.95 -11.04 -19.13
C THR A 156 -6.61 -11.33 -19.83
N ALA A 157 -6.46 -12.52 -20.42
CA ALA A 157 -5.24 -12.90 -21.14
C ALA A 157 -4.89 -11.94 -22.30
N GLN A 158 -5.88 -11.22 -22.86
CA GLN A 158 -5.71 -10.28 -23.97
C GLN A 158 -5.56 -8.82 -23.53
N ALA A 159 -5.53 -8.53 -22.22
CA ALA A 159 -5.41 -7.16 -21.74
C ALA A 159 -4.08 -6.53 -22.19
N PRO A 160 -4.09 -5.33 -22.82
CA PRO A 160 -2.88 -4.69 -23.31
C PRO A 160 -1.77 -4.52 -22.26
N LEU A 161 -2.15 -4.28 -21.00
CA LEU A 161 -1.23 -4.13 -19.86
C LEU A 161 -0.29 -5.33 -19.67
N ASN A 162 -0.73 -6.54 -20.04
CA ASN A 162 0.04 -7.77 -19.86
C ASN A 162 1.36 -7.78 -20.63
N SER A 163 1.46 -6.96 -21.68
CA SER A 163 2.62 -6.90 -22.59
C SER A 163 3.34 -5.54 -22.56
N LEU A 164 2.92 -4.61 -21.70
CA LEU A 164 3.58 -3.31 -21.58
C LEU A 164 4.91 -3.44 -20.84
N THR A 165 6.00 -3.14 -21.54
CA THR A 165 7.36 -3.26 -20.99
C THR A 165 7.84 -2.01 -20.26
N PHE A 166 7.14 -0.88 -20.36
CA PHE A 166 7.45 0.36 -19.62
C PHE A 166 8.91 0.86 -19.71
N THR A 167 9.56 0.72 -20.87
CA THR A 167 10.98 1.10 -21.04
C THR A 167 11.26 2.59 -20.84
N SER A 168 10.25 3.45 -20.98
CA SER A 168 10.33 4.89 -20.66
C SER A 168 10.04 5.23 -19.20
N GLY A 169 9.84 4.21 -18.35
CA GLY A 169 9.45 4.34 -16.95
C GLY A 169 7.97 4.11 -16.69
N PHE A 170 7.60 4.10 -15.42
CA PHE A 170 6.24 3.87 -14.95
C PHE A 170 6.01 4.49 -13.57
N THR A 171 4.74 4.63 -13.21
CA THR A 171 4.31 4.83 -11.82
C THR A 171 3.16 3.87 -11.53
N ILE A 172 3.32 3.07 -10.48
CA ILE A 172 2.27 2.19 -9.95
C ILE A 172 1.87 2.74 -8.60
N GLU A 173 0.58 2.98 -8.39
CA GLU A 173 0.05 3.50 -7.15
C GLU A 173 -1.09 2.63 -6.64
N THR A 174 -1.14 2.41 -5.33
CA THR A 174 -2.23 1.68 -4.67
C THR A 174 -2.42 2.16 -3.24
N PHE A 175 -3.63 1.99 -2.69
CA PHE A 175 -3.94 2.23 -1.28
C PHE A 175 -4.16 0.90 -0.59
N ILE A 176 -3.56 0.70 0.57
CA ILE A 176 -3.79 -0.50 1.38
C ILE A 176 -4.04 -0.19 2.84
N LYS A 177 -4.68 -1.13 3.54
CA LYS A 177 -4.73 -1.15 5.00
C LYS A 177 -4.54 -2.57 5.51
N LEU A 178 -3.67 -2.74 6.51
CA LEU A 178 -3.53 -4.02 7.21
C LEU A 178 -4.54 -4.10 8.38
N PRO A 179 -5.10 -5.28 8.70
CA PRO A 179 -6.03 -5.44 9.83
C PRO A 179 -5.40 -5.16 11.18
N GLU A 180 -6.22 -4.65 12.10
CA GLU A 180 -5.90 -4.50 13.51
C GLU A 180 -7.00 -5.20 14.33
N PRO A 181 -6.67 -6.26 15.11
CA PRO A 181 -5.36 -6.91 15.15
C PRO A 181 -4.97 -7.58 13.82
N PHE A 182 -3.67 -7.78 13.60
CA PHE A 182 -3.14 -8.53 12.45
C PHE A 182 -2.89 -9.97 12.87
N GLU A 183 -3.85 -10.85 12.58
CA GLU A 183 -3.88 -12.21 13.11
C GLU A 183 -3.74 -13.27 12.02
N GLY A 184 -3.05 -14.36 12.35
CA GLY A 184 -2.79 -15.48 11.43
C GLY A 184 -1.44 -15.37 10.70
N ASP A 185 -1.13 -16.38 9.89
CA ASP A 185 0.05 -16.39 9.02
C ASP A 185 -0.30 -15.83 7.64
N HIS A 186 0.28 -14.67 7.35
CA HIS A 186 0.16 -13.94 6.09
C HIS A 186 1.53 -13.57 5.51
N ALA A 187 2.57 -14.30 5.93
CA ALA A 187 3.94 -14.06 5.49
C ALA A 187 4.04 -14.11 3.96
N TRP A 188 4.62 -13.07 3.35
CA TRP A 188 4.83 -12.97 1.90
C TRP A 188 3.55 -12.91 1.06
N MET A 189 2.46 -12.37 1.61
CA MET A 189 1.24 -12.13 0.83
C MET A 189 1.47 -11.05 -0.24
N GLY A 190 0.89 -11.25 -1.42
CA GLY A 190 0.99 -10.31 -2.55
C GLY A 190 -0.08 -9.22 -2.51
N ILE A 191 0.29 -7.98 -2.82
CA ILE A 191 -0.64 -6.87 -3.08
C ILE A 191 -0.96 -6.80 -4.57
N LEU A 192 0.07 -6.85 -5.42
CA LEU A 192 -0.06 -6.89 -6.87
C LEU A 192 1.14 -7.56 -7.53
N SER A 193 0.95 -8.12 -8.73
CA SER A 193 2.03 -8.70 -9.53
C SER A 193 1.67 -8.84 -11.01
N TRP A 194 2.68 -8.96 -11.87
CA TRP A 194 2.52 -9.65 -13.15
C TRP A 194 2.80 -11.14 -12.98
N GLU A 195 1.92 -11.99 -13.49
CA GLU A 195 2.10 -13.45 -13.50
C GLU A 195 3.28 -13.90 -14.38
N GLY A 196 3.69 -15.15 -14.18
CA GLY A 196 4.80 -15.79 -14.87
C GLY A 196 6.06 -15.88 -14.03
N ARG A 197 7.10 -16.50 -14.59
CA ARG A 197 8.38 -16.72 -13.91
C ARG A 197 9.46 -15.87 -14.55
N ASN A 198 10.27 -15.20 -13.73
CA ASN A 198 11.36 -14.38 -14.24
C ASN A 198 12.39 -15.22 -15.04
N GLY A 199 12.55 -16.51 -14.75
CA GLY A 199 13.37 -17.43 -15.54
C GLY A 199 12.87 -17.59 -16.98
N ASP A 200 11.55 -17.60 -17.20
CA ASP A 200 10.96 -17.63 -18.56
C ASP A 200 11.22 -16.31 -19.32
N ALA A 201 11.54 -15.22 -18.61
CA ALA A 201 11.99 -13.96 -19.16
C ALA A 201 13.52 -13.87 -19.33
N GLY A 202 14.23 -14.99 -19.15
CA GLY A 202 15.69 -15.08 -19.27
C GLY A 202 16.47 -14.44 -18.13
N LYS A 203 15.85 -14.27 -16.96
CA LYS A 203 16.51 -13.70 -15.77
C LYS A 203 17.19 -14.81 -14.98
N THR A 204 18.39 -14.53 -14.49
CA THR A 204 19.21 -15.49 -13.73
C THR A 204 19.61 -14.96 -12.34
N THR A 205 19.26 -13.70 -12.07
CA THR A 205 19.50 -13.01 -10.79
C THR A 205 18.32 -13.16 -9.82
N GLY A 206 18.45 -12.62 -8.61
CA GLY A 206 17.44 -12.75 -7.55
C GLY A 206 17.53 -14.04 -6.74
N TRP A 207 16.50 -14.28 -5.94
CA TRP A 207 16.47 -15.44 -5.04
C TRP A 207 16.05 -16.71 -5.76
N SER A 208 15.12 -16.62 -6.71
CA SER A 208 14.67 -17.76 -7.50
C SER A 208 14.19 -17.35 -8.89
N THR A 209 14.38 -18.23 -9.88
CA THR A 209 13.82 -18.07 -11.23
C THR A 209 12.30 -18.26 -11.28
N GLU A 210 11.69 -18.75 -10.20
CA GLU A 210 10.26 -19.03 -10.10
C GLU A 210 9.44 -17.84 -9.59
N GLU A 211 10.09 -16.73 -9.21
CA GLU A 211 9.44 -15.49 -8.80
C GLU A 211 8.80 -14.77 -10.00
N PRO A 212 7.74 -13.97 -9.77
CA PRO A 212 7.15 -13.13 -10.80
C PRO A 212 8.12 -12.06 -11.30
N THR A 213 7.86 -11.56 -12.51
CA THR A 213 8.70 -10.53 -13.14
C THR A 213 8.57 -9.16 -12.47
N CYS A 214 7.47 -8.91 -11.77
CA CYS A 214 7.26 -7.70 -10.98
C CYS A 214 6.21 -7.98 -9.90
N SER A 215 6.50 -7.65 -8.65
CA SER A 215 5.56 -7.84 -7.53
C SER A 215 5.73 -6.81 -6.42
N LEU A 216 4.64 -6.56 -5.70
CA LEU A 216 4.60 -5.80 -4.47
C LEU A 216 4.01 -6.70 -3.38
N ASN A 217 4.79 -6.99 -2.35
CA ASN A 217 4.48 -7.99 -1.33
C ASN A 217 4.53 -7.40 0.08
N VAL A 218 3.92 -8.08 1.04
CA VAL A 218 4.04 -7.79 2.48
C VAL A 218 4.80 -8.93 3.17
N THR A 219 5.91 -8.60 3.82
CA THR A 219 6.75 -9.56 4.55
C THR A 219 6.09 -10.02 5.87
N PRO A 220 6.61 -11.06 6.54
CA PRO A 220 6.14 -11.45 7.89
C PRO A 220 6.19 -10.29 8.91
N GLU A 221 7.17 -9.41 8.79
CA GLU A 221 7.35 -8.22 9.64
C GLU A 221 6.49 -7.02 9.20
N ARG A 222 5.63 -7.21 8.19
CA ARG A 222 4.77 -6.20 7.55
C ARG A 222 5.52 -5.14 6.76
N PHE A 223 6.70 -5.46 6.23
CA PHE A 223 7.42 -4.54 5.36
C PHE A 223 6.85 -4.69 3.94
N LEU A 224 6.83 -3.62 3.16
CA LEU A 224 6.62 -3.72 1.73
C LEU A 224 7.92 -4.15 1.07
N GLN A 225 7.80 -5.08 0.14
CA GLN A 225 8.86 -5.50 -0.77
C GLN A 225 8.37 -5.30 -2.20
N PHE A 226 9.05 -4.44 -2.96
CA PHE A 226 8.82 -4.32 -4.40
C PHE A 226 9.97 -4.99 -5.15
N VAL A 227 9.67 -6.09 -5.83
CA VAL A 227 10.63 -6.85 -6.65
C VAL A 227 10.40 -6.51 -8.11
N LEU A 228 11.47 -6.19 -8.83
CA LEU A 228 11.43 -5.88 -10.25
C LEU A 228 12.51 -6.66 -10.98
N TYR A 229 12.09 -7.41 -11.99
CA TYR A 229 12.97 -7.93 -13.03
C TYR A 229 12.86 -7.04 -14.27
N PRO A 230 13.89 -6.21 -14.57
CA PRO A 230 13.81 -5.23 -15.63
C PRO A 230 13.74 -5.85 -17.01
N HIS A 231 13.11 -5.17 -17.97
CA HIS A 231 13.05 -5.64 -19.35
C HIS A 231 14.45 -5.81 -19.96
N VAL A 232 15.33 -4.83 -19.73
CA VAL A 232 16.65 -4.75 -20.39
C VAL A 232 17.74 -5.50 -19.63
N GLN A 233 17.85 -5.28 -18.31
CA GLN A 233 18.94 -5.85 -17.51
C GLN A 233 18.56 -7.25 -16.99
N ASP A 234 19.54 -8.15 -16.87
CA ASP A 234 19.42 -9.31 -15.97
C ASP A 234 19.80 -8.84 -14.56
N ALA A 235 18.77 -8.47 -13.80
CA ALA A 235 18.88 -7.84 -12.49
C ALA A 235 17.57 -8.04 -11.70
N ASP A 236 17.66 -7.91 -10.38
CA ASP A 236 16.54 -8.03 -9.42
C ASP A 236 16.44 -6.84 -8.43
N PRO A 237 16.50 -5.57 -8.87
CA PRO A 237 16.43 -4.41 -7.99
C PRO A 237 15.19 -4.44 -7.09
N THR A 238 15.42 -4.66 -5.80
CA THR A 238 14.35 -4.80 -4.81
C THR A 238 14.31 -3.63 -3.83
N SER A 239 13.13 -3.05 -3.64
CA SER A 239 12.89 -1.96 -2.68
C SER A 239 12.21 -2.47 -1.42
N TRP A 240 12.58 -1.93 -0.26
CA TRP A 240 12.06 -2.38 1.05
C TRP A 240 11.58 -1.21 1.91
N SER A 241 10.34 -1.22 2.38
CA SER A 241 9.85 -0.19 3.32
C SER A 241 10.27 -0.50 4.76
N HIS A 242 9.82 0.34 5.70
CA HIS A 242 9.69 0.00 7.11
C HIS A 242 8.45 -0.88 7.34
N ALA A 243 8.28 -1.41 8.56
CA ALA A 243 7.05 -2.08 8.95
C ALA A 243 5.84 -1.16 8.80
N LEU A 244 4.80 -1.62 8.11
CA LEU A 244 3.55 -0.91 8.02
C LEU A 244 2.77 -1.04 9.34
N PRO A 245 2.18 0.05 9.83
CA PRO A 245 1.26 -0.02 10.97
C PRO A 245 -0.04 -0.71 10.58
N VAL A 246 -0.59 -1.44 11.54
CA VAL A 246 -1.91 -2.06 11.43
C VAL A 246 -3.01 -1.02 11.60
N GLY A 247 -4.21 -1.29 11.07
CA GLY A 247 -5.39 -0.43 11.21
C GLY A 247 -5.32 0.91 10.47
N ARG A 248 -4.19 1.25 9.86
CA ARG A 248 -3.95 2.52 9.17
C ARG A 248 -3.89 2.33 7.66
N TRP A 249 -4.70 3.11 6.95
CA TRP A 249 -4.56 3.24 5.51
C TRP A 249 -3.23 3.87 5.13
N THR A 250 -2.63 3.34 4.08
CA THR A 250 -1.31 3.73 3.57
C THR A 250 -1.39 3.89 2.06
N HIS A 251 -0.90 5.01 1.54
CA HIS A 251 -0.69 5.18 0.10
C HIS A 251 0.70 4.69 -0.29
N ILE A 252 0.79 3.94 -1.38
CA ILE A 252 2.04 3.43 -1.93
C ILE A 252 2.18 3.94 -3.36
N ALA A 253 3.34 4.51 -3.70
CA ALA A 253 3.70 4.85 -5.06
C ALA A 253 5.08 4.26 -5.40
N VAL A 254 5.16 3.50 -6.48
CA VAL A 254 6.43 2.99 -7.02
C VAL A 254 6.68 3.69 -8.35
N VAL A 255 7.75 4.47 -8.41
CA VAL A 255 8.12 5.30 -9.56
C VAL A 255 9.40 4.76 -10.19
N ASN A 256 9.34 4.35 -11.45
CA ASN A 256 10.52 4.06 -12.26
C ASN A 256 10.69 5.15 -13.33
N ASN A 257 11.87 5.75 -13.42
CA ASN A 257 12.17 6.83 -14.36
C ASN A 257 12.80 6.36 -15.70
N GLY A 258 12.66 5.08 -16.04
CA GLY A 258 13.34 4.42 -17.15
C GLY A 258 14.72 3.85 -16.79
N HIS A 259 15.26 4.23 -15.63
CA HIS A 259 16.58 3.81 -15.17
C HIS A 259 16.63 3.35 -13.71
N ARG A 260 15.81 3.90 -12.81
CA ARG A 260 15.82 3.57 -11.38
C ARG A 260 14.41 3.58 -10.83
N THR A 261 14.18 2.67 -9.88
CA THR A 261 12.93 2.55 -9.15
C THR A 261 13.04 3.20 -7.77
N VAL A 262 12.03 3.96 -7.39
CA VAL A 262 11.88 4.57 -6.07
C VAL A 262 10.48 4.30 -5.55
N MET A 263 10.39 3.65 -4.39
CA MET A 263 9.17 3.48 -3.63
C MET A 263 8.96 4.64 -2.64
N TYR A 264 7.71 5.09 -2.57
CA TYR A 264 7.19 6.07 -1.63
C TYR A 264 6.06 5.44 -0.82
N VAL A 265 6.03 5.75 0.47
CA VAL A 265 4.95 5.36 1.41
C VAL A 265 4.43 6.64 2.06
N ASP A 266 3.12 6.88 1.95
CA ASP A 266 2.47 8.12 2.39
C ASP A 266 3.21 9.38 1.87
N GLY A 267 3.55 9.38 0.58
CA GLY A 267 4.31 10.44 -0.08
C GLY A 267 5.80 10.53 0.29
N SER A 268 6.26 9.78 1.29
CA SER A 268 7.64 9.81 1.77
C SER A 268 8.52 8.83 1.02
N LYS A 269 9.66 9.31 0.48
CA LYS A 269 10.65 8.47 -0.19
C LYS A 269 11.26 7.48 0.81
N ILE A 270 11.17 6.18 0.49
CA ILE A 270 11.76 5.13 1.33
C ILE A 270 13.29 5.14 1.24
N ALA A 271 13.96 4.83 2.35
CA ALA A 271 15.43 4.85 2.42
C ALA A 271 16.07 3.70 1.63
N ARG A 272 15.51 2.49 1.72
CA ARG A 272 16.06 1.27 1.07
C ARG A 272 15.49 1.09 -0.34
N ASN A 273 15.87 1.99 -1.24
CA ASN A 273 15.65 1.86 -2.68
C ASN A 273 16.96 1.44 -3.38
N PRO A 274 16.91 0.53 -4.37
CA PRO A 274 18.11 0.07 -5.06
C PRO A 274 18.71 1.19 -5.93
N SER A 275 20.04 1.23 -6.02
CA SER A 275 20.77 2.14 -6.92
C SER A 275 21.04 1.53 -8.30
N GLN A 276 20.78 0.24 -8.47
CA GLN A 276 20.99 -0.52 -9.70
C GLN A 276 20.11 0.00 -10.84
N SER A 277 20.61 -0.08 -12.08
CA SER A 277 19.85 0.29 -13.26
C SER A 277 18.72 -0.71 -13.51
N ALA A 278 17.53 -0.19 -13.80
CA ALA A 278 16.30 -0.95 -13.98
C ALA A 278 15.43 -0.26 -15.04
N THR A 279 15.45 -0.80 -16.27
CA THR A 279 14.67 -0.28 -17.40
C THR A 279 13.49 -1.19 -17.70
N GLY A 280 12.29 -0.68 -17.44
CA GLY A 280 11.05 -1.37 -17.75
C GLY A 280 10.78 -2.59 -16.88
N ILE A 281 9.76 -3.36 -17.27
CA ILE A 281 9.34 -4.63 -16.65
C ILE A 281 9.47 -5.72 -17.70
N ALA A 282 10.08 -6.86 -17.34
CA ALA A 282 10.21 -8.03 -18.21
C ALA A 282 8.88 -8.80 -18.34
N THR A 283 7.80 -8.12 -18.73
CA THR A 283 6.46 -8.72 -18.87
C THR A 283 6.44 -9.85 -19.89
N LEU A 284 5.69 -10.92 -19.60
CA LEU A 284 5.60 -12.12 -20.42
C LEU A 284 4.30 -12.23 -21.24
N GLY A 285 3.52 -11.15 -21.33
CA GLY A 285 2.16 -11.21 -21.90
C GLY A 285 1.16 -11.93 -21.00
N LYS A 286 1.54 -12.22 -19.74
CA LYS A 286 0.72 -12.88 -18.73
C LYS A 286 -0.04 -11.85 -17.87
N PRO A 287 -1.15 -12.27 -17.24
CA PRO A 287 -2.04 -11.37 -16.50
C PRO A 287 -1.34 -10.50 -15.44
N PHE A 288 -1.88 -9.29 -15.26
CA PHE A 288 -1.63 -8.45 -14.09
C PHE A 288 -2.70 -8.74 -13.03
N VAL A 289 -2.28 -8.75 -11.76
CA VAL A 289 -3.08 -9.23 -10.64
C VAL A 289 -3.03 -8.25 -9.48
N ILE A 290 -4.18 -8.08 -8.80
CA ILE A 290 -4.31 -7.45 -7.48
C ILE A 290 -4.79 -8.49 -6.48
N GLY A 291 -4.24 -8.47 -5.27
CA GLY A 291 -4.65 -9.32 -4.14
C GLY A 291 -3.90 -10.64 -4.03
N GLY A 292 -2.81 -10.82 -4.79
CA GLY A 292 -1.99 -12.03 -4.71
C GLY A 292 -0.71 -11.91 -5.53
N THR A 293 0.19 -12.86 -5.30
CA THR A 293 1.43 -13.02 -6.05
C THR A 293 1.75 -14.50 -6.15
N GLN A 294 2.24 -14.94 -7.32
CA GLN A 294 2.57 -16.33 -7.57
C GLN A 294 4.01 -16.66 -7.16
N PHE A 295 4.27 -17.94 -6.91
CA PHE A 295 5.59 -18.54 -6.97
C PHE A 295 5.47 -19.82 -7.79
N ALA A 296 6.35 -20.04 -8.77
CA ALA A 296 6.25 -21.15 -9.71
C ALA A 296 4.87 -21.24 -10.40
N GLU A 297 4.33 -20.07 -10.78
CA GLU A 297 3.00 -19.89 -11.37
C GLU A 297 1.81 -20.39 -10.51
N GLN A 298 2.02 -20.56 -9.20
CA GLN A 298 0.98 -20.98 -8.26
C GLN A 298 0.76 -19.92 -7.19
N TYR A 299 -0.51 -19.68 -6.85
CA TYR A 299 -0.86 -18.85 -5.71
C TYR A 299 -0.89 -19.69 -4.44
N GLY A 300 0.01 -19.44 -3.50
CA GLY A 300 -0.06 -20.05 -2.16
C GLY A 300 -1.20 -19.46 -1.33
N GLN A 301 -1.36 -18.14 -1.33
CA GLN A 301 -2.42 -17.44 -0.58
C GLN A 301 -2.81 -16.14 -1.28
N GLY A 302 -3.97 -15.59 -0.92
CA GLY A 302 -4.34 -14.21 -1.26
C GLY A 302 -3.87 -13.19 -0.22
N PHE A 303 -4.12 -11.92 -0.50
CA PHE A 303 -3.87 -10.80 0.41
C PHE A 303 -4.78 -10.84 1.64
N TYR A 304 -4.28 -10.34 2.77
CA TYR A 304 -5.04 -10.12 4.00
C TYR A 304 -5.02 -8.63 4.36
N GLY A 305 -6.04 -7.91 3.94
CA GLY A 305 -6.11 -6.46 4.12
C GLY A 305 -7.25 -5.82 3.36
N TRP A 306 -7.20 -4.51 3.24
CA TRP A 306 -8.01 -3.77 2.28
C TRP A 306 -7.11 -3.24 1.18
N ILE A 307 -7.60 -3.27 -0.06
CA ILE A 307 -6.98 -2.60 -1.21
C ILE A 307 -8.00 -1.62 -1.79
N GLY A 308 -7.59 -0.37 -1.95
CA GLY A 308 -8.35 0.71 -2.56
C GLY A 308 -7.92 0.99 -3.99
N ASP A 309 -8.13 2.23 -4.44
CA ASP A 309 -7.76 2.70 -5.77
C ASP A 309 -6.37 2.24 -6.19
N THR A 310 -6.26 1.69 -7.41
CA THR A 310 -4.99 1.27 -7.99
C THR A 310 -4.84 1.85 -9.40
N ARG A 311 -3.72 2.54 -9.66
CA ARG A 311 -3.45 3.26 -10.91
C ARG A 311 -2.08 2.89 -11.45
N ILE A 312 -1.98 2.74 -12.77
CA ILE A 312 -0.71 2.55 -13.48
C ILE A 312 -0.57 3.62 -14.56
N VAL A 313 0.57 4.30 -14.55
CA VAL A 313 0.94 5.35 -15.51
C VAL A 313 2.23 4.94 -16.20
N ASN A 314 2.31 5.07 -17.52
CA ASN A 314 3.47 4.67 -18.33
C ASN A 314 4.62 5.70 -18.36
N ARG A 315 4.79 6.43 -17.26
CA ARG A 315 5.90 7.37 -17.03
C ARG A 315 6.10 7.58 -15.54
N ALA A 316 7.26 8.12 -15.19
CA ALA A 316 7.49 8.63 -13.84
C ALA A 316 6.59 9.85 -13.55
N LEU A 317 5.91 9.81 -12.40
CA LEU A 317 5.22 10.94 -11.79
C LEU A 317 6.10 11.59 -10.73
N ALA A 318 5.94 12.90 -10.54
CA ALA A 318 6.46 13.59 -9.38
C ALA A 318 5.49 13.40 -8.19
N PRO A 319 5.96 13.46 -6.92
CA PRO A 319 5.10 13.27 -5.74
C PRO A 319 3.84 14.15 -5.71
N LYS A 320 3.95 15.39 -6.20
CA LYS A 320 2.80 16.32 -6.33
C LYS A 320 1.68 15.83 -7.26
N ASP A 321 1.98 14.88 -8.15
CA ASP A 321 1.04 14.32 -9.13
C ASP A 321 0.47 12.95 -8.69
N PHE A 322 0.86 12.47 -7.50
CA PHE A 322 0.32 11.25 -6.91
C PHE A 322 -1.17 11.41 -6.59
N MET A 323 -1.86 10.29 -6.43
CA MET A 323 -3.26 10.29 -6.00
C MET A 323 -3.40 10.92 -4.61
N ALA A 324 -2.47 10.64 -3.68
CA ALA A 324 -2.35 11.27 -2.37
C ALA A 324 -1.02 12.05 -2.30
N PRO A 325 -0.98 13.30 -2.81
CA PRO A 325 0.23 14.10 -2.75
C PRO A 325 0.51 14.51 -1.30
N SER A 326 1.75 14.32 -0.83
CA SER A 326 2.17 14.90 0.44
C SER A 326 2.17 16.43 0.35
N ALA A 327 1.66 17.08 1.41
CA ALA A 327 1.70 18.53 1.59
C ALA A 327 3.12 19.04 1.83
#